data_AF-A0A495QGP0-F1
#
_entry.id   AF-A0A495QGP0-F1
#
_cell.length_a   1.000
_cell.length_b   1.000
_cell.length_c   1.000
_cell.angle_alpha   90.00
_cell.angle_beta   90.00
_cell.angle_gamma   90.00
#
_symmetry.space_group_name_H-M   'P 1'
#
loop_
_entity.id
_entity.type
_entity.pdbx_description
1 polymer ?
#
loop_
_entity_poly.entity_id
_entity_poly.type
_entity_poly.pdbx_seq_one_letter_code
_entity_poly.pdbx_strand_id
1 'polypeptide(L)'
;MSPLDPADYKRMLHVLDDVRGAADMACFGDRLRTALAEHFGWTDATVRLQEVTGATDSRDDGRSRLLVPLADGSGDRLLVIVPRPGTARRRTVLELLGRQLAPLARDAARMPALPFLTPRETQVAELVAEGLGNQQIAVRLGITVSTVKKHVSRVLAKSDCDSRVRFALLWRRLSDSLAD
;
A
#
# COMPACT_ATOMS: atom_id res chain seq x y z
N MET A 1 -30.57 -4.48 14.82
CA MET A 1 -29.65 -4.31 13.67
C MET A 1 -30.41 -4.74 12.42
N SER A 2 -30.71 -3.83 11.48
CA SER A 2 -31.35 -4.25 10.23
C SER A 2 -30.35 -5.05 9.39
N PRO A 3 -30.74 -6.21 8.82
CA PRO A 3 -29.86 -6.99 7.98
C PRO A 3 -29.39 -6.17 6.75
N LEU A 4 -28.13 -6.36 6.37
CA LEU A 4 -27.56 -5.78 5.16
C LEU A 4 -28.37 -6.19 3.93
N ASP A 5 -28.42 -5.32 2.90
CA ASP A 5 -28.93 -5.74 1.60
C ASP A 5 -28.03 -6.83 1.03
N PRO A 6 -28.60 -7.92 0.47
CA PRO A 6 -27.83 -8.84 -0.36
C PRO A 6 -27.01 -8.11 -1.45
N ALA A 7 -27.54 -7.02 -2.02
CA ALA A 7 -26.82 -6.23 -3.03
C ALA A 7 -25.64 -5.42 -2.44
N ASP A 8 -25.78 -4.89 -1.23
CA ASP A 8 -24.72 -4.14 -0.54
C ASP A 8 -23.62 -5.09 -0.03
N TYR A 9 -24.02 -6.28 0.41
CA TYR A 9 -23.09 -7.34 0.79
C TYR A 9 -22.28 -7.84 -0.41
N LYS A 10 -22.94 -8.08 -1.56
CA LYS A 10 -22.26 -8.51 -2.79
C LYS A 10 -21.25 -7.45 -3.27
N ARG A 11 -21.63 -6.17 -3.25
CA ARG A 11 -20.72 -5.05 -3.56
C ARG A 11 -19.51 -4.99 -2.63
N MET A 12 -19.74 -5.19 -1.33
CA MET A 12 -18.64 -5.25 -0.35
C MET A 12 -17.69 -6.41 -0.66
N LEU A 13 -18.20 -7.60 -1.01
CA LEU A 13 -17.34 -8.73 -1.39
C LEU A 13 -16.49 -8.42 -2.63
N HIS A 14 -17.08 -7.81 -3.66
CA HIS A 14 -16.31 -7.38 -4.84
C HIS A 14 -15.20 -6.39 -4.48
N VAL A 15 -15.46 -5.41 -3.62
CA VAL A 15 -14.41 -4.50 -3.12
C VAL A 15 -13.28 -5.28 -2.43
N LEU A 16 -13.61 -6.27 -1.59
CA LEU A 16 -12.59 -7.06 -0.91
C LEU A 16 -11.75 -7.89 -1.88
N ASP A 17 -12.36 -8.42 -2.94
CA ASP A 17 -11.66 -9.19 -3.97
C ASP A 17 -10.77 -8.30 -4.84
N ASP A 18 -11.22 -7.10 -5.21
CA ASP A 18 -10.44 -6.14 -6.01
C ASP A 18 -9.19 -5.65 -5.26
N VAL A 19 -9.28 -5.55 -3.93
CA VAL A 19 -8.21 -5.08 -3.05
C VAL A 19 -7.28 -6.21 -2.61
N ARG A 20 -7.74 -7.46 -2.70
CA ARG A 20 -6.95 -8.65 -2.34
C ARG A 20 -5.67 -8.74 -3.19
N GLY A 21 -4.59 -9.23 -2.59
CA GLY A 21 -3.31 -9.42 -3.28
C GLY A 21 -2.65 -8.12 -3.74
N ALA A 22 -2.96 -7.00 -3.08
CA ALA A 22 -2.24 -5.76 -3.30
C ALA A 22 -0.75 -5.95 -2.96
N ALA A 23 0.12 -5.61 -3.91
CA ALA A 23 1.56 -5.82 -3.82
C ALA A 23 2.23 -4.98 -2.71
N ASP A 24 1.58 -3.91 -2.27
CA ASP A 24 2.00 -3.05 -1.17
C ASP A 24 0.86 -2.12 -0.72
N MET A 25 1.14 -1.26 0.26
CA MET A 25 0.17 -0.31 0.78
C MET A 25 -0.25 0.78 -0.21
N ALA A 26 0.62 1.19 -1.15
CA ALA A 26 0.27 2.20 -2.15
C ALA A 26 -0.72 1.62 -3.16
N CYS A 27 -0.40 0.44 -3.70
CA CYS A 27 -1.25 -0.37 -4.56
C CYS A 27 -2.58 -0.71 -3.87
N PHE A 28 -2.53 -1.07 -2.58
CA PHE A 28 -3.72 -1.31 -1.77
C PHE A 28 -4.62 -0.07 -1.69
N GLY A 29 -4.04 1.09 -1.40
CA GLY A 29 -4.78 2.35 -1.32
C GLY A 29 -5.42 2.75 -2.65
N ASP A 30 -4.71 2.57 -3.76
CA ASP A 30 -5.22 2.85 -5.11
C ASP A 30 -6.35 1.91 -5.50
N ARG A 31 -6.17 0.60 -5.33
CA ARG A 31 -7.20 -0.41 -5.59
C ARG A 31 -8.44 -0.17 -4.73
N LEU A 32 -8.26 0.16 -3.46
CA LEU A 32 -9.37 0.42 -2.56
C LEU A 32 -10.16 1.67 -2.98
N ARG A 33 -9.49 2.76 -3.38
CA ARG A 33 -10.18 3.95 -3.90
C ARG A 33 -10.98 3.63 -5.16
N THR A 34 -10.38 2.92 -6.11
CA THR A 34 -11.05 2.50 -7.36
C THR A 34 -12.25 1.63 -7.06
N ALA A 35 -12.10 0.59 -6.23
CA ALA A 35 -13.19 -0.32 -5.89
C ALA A 35 -14.34 0.40 -5.14
N LEU A 36 -14.02 1.33 -4.24
CA LEU A 36 -15.04 2.14 -3.55
C LEU A 36 -15.78 3.08 -4.52
N ALA A 37 -15.09 3.63 -5.50
CA ALA A 37 -15.70 4.44 -6.56
C ALA A 37 -16.62 3.58 -7.45
N GLU A 38 -16.17 2.41 -7.89
CA GLU A 38 -16.90 1.53 -8.80
C GLU A 38 -18.14 0.89 -8.15
N HIS A 39 -18.00 0.31 -6.95
CA HIS A 39 -19.07 -0.46 -6.33
C HIS A 39 -20.04 0.41 -5.52
N PHE A 40 -19.54 1.48 -4.90
CA PHE A 40 -20.32 2.32 -4.00
C PHE A 40 -20.53 3.77 -4.49
N GLY A 41 -19.90 4.17 -5.60
CA GLY A 41 -19.96 5.54 -6.11
C GLY A 41 -19.19 6.55 -5.27
N TRP A 42 -18.27 6.10 -4.41
CA TRP A 42 -17.50 6.97 -3.51
C TRP A 42 -16.21 7.44 -4.17
N THR A 43 -16.34 8.29 -5.19
CA THR A 43 -15.20 8.81 -5.97
C THR A 43 -14.24 9.67 -5.16
N ASP A 44 -14.74 10.33 -4.11
CA ASP A 44 -13.94 11.21 -3.24
C ASP A 44 -13.31 10.47 -2.05
N ALA A 45 -13.32 9.13 -2.08
CA ALA A 45 -12.68 8.32 -1.06
C ALA A 45 -11.18 8.59 -1.01
N THR A 46 -10.65 8.86 0.17
CA THR A 46 -9.23 9.10 0.42
C THR A 46 -8.70 8.02 1.35
N VAL A 47 -7.61 7.36 0.99
CA VAL A 47 -6.99 6.29 1.79
C VAL A 47 -5.56 6.72 2.13
N ARG A 48 -5.19 6.75 3.41
CA ARG A 48 -3.86 7.15 3.87
C ARG A 48 -3.41 6.32 5.06
N LEU A 49 -2.11 6.04 5.13
CA LEU A 49 -1.47 5.61 6.37
C LEU A 49 -1.29 6.82 7.29
N GLN A 50 -1.60 6.65 8.57
CA GLN A 50 -1.35 7.67 9.57
C GLN A 50 -0.89 7.05 10.88
N GLU A 51 0.22 7.56 11.40
CA GLU A 51 0.73 7.31 12.75
C GLU A 51 -0.17 8.07 13.73
N VAL A 52 -0.92 7.37 14.59
CA VAL A 52 -1.89 8.03 15.48
C VAL A 52 -1.21 8.47 16.77
N THR A 53 -0.62 9.66 16.74
CA THR A 53 -0.30 10.43 17.95
C THR A 53 -1.31 11.57 18.11
N GLY A 54 -2.27 11.39 19.02
CA GLY A 54 -3.20 12.44 19.43
C GLY A 54 -4.63 12.28 18.88
N ALA A 55 -5.55 12.86 19.65
CA ALA A 55 -7.01 12.73 19.50
C ALA A 55 -7.46 12.95 18.05
N THR A 56 -8.34 12.06 17.59
CA THR A 56 -9.12 12.17 16.35
C THR A 56 -9.92 13.47 16.37
N ASP A 57 -9.33 14.58 15.94
CA ASP A 57 -10.05 15.84 15.81
C ASP A 57 -11.03 15.73 14.64
N SER A 58 -12.22 15.27 14.99
CA SER A 58 -13.40 15.14 14.14
C SER A 58 -13.89 16.55 13.75
N ARG A 59 -13.14 17.25 12.91
CA ARG A 59 -13.68 18.40 12.18
C ARG A 59 -14.77 17.92 11.23
N ASP A 60 -15.97 18.42 11.49
CA ASP A 60 -17.25 18.10 10.86
C ASP A 60 -17.31 18.61 9.41
N ASP A 61 -16.72 17.85 8.48
CA ASP A 61 -16.69 18.10 7.02
C ASP A 61 -17.70 17.20 6.25
N GLY A 62 -18.69 16.62 6.93
CA GLY A 62 -19.63 15.71 6.25
C GLY A 62 -18.96 14.44 5.65
N ARG A 63 -17.78 14.05 6.16
CA ARG A 63 -17.05 12.83 5.78
C ARG A 63 -17.00 11.85 6.95
N SER A 64 -17.02 10.55 6.65
CA SER A 64 -16.82 9.47 7.62
C SER A 64 -15.38 8.99 7.58
N ARG A 65 -14.78 8.86 8.76
CA ARG A 65 -13.40 8.41 8.94
C ARG A 65 -13.41 7.01 9.53
N LEU A 66 -12.84 6.06 8.81
CA LEU A 66 -12.69 4.68 9.20
C LEU A 66 -11.23 4.45 9.55
N LEU A 67 -10.98 4.11 10.81
CA LEU A 67 -9.65 3.79 11.30
C LEU A 67 -9.49 2.27 11.34
N VAL A 68 -8.67 1.76 10.44
CA VAL A 68 -8.39 0.33 10.34
C VAL A 68 -7.04 0.07 11.00
N PRO A 69 -7.00 -0.66 12.13
CA PRO A 69 -5.75 -0.94 12.84
C PRO A 69 -4.92 -1.98 12.09
N LEU A 70 -3.63 -1.71 11.85
CA LEU A 70 -2.76 -2.65 11.15
C LEU A 70 -2.24 -3.78 12.08
N ALA A 71 -2.19 -3.54 13.40
CA ALA A 71 -1.81 -4.51 14.44
C ALA A 71 -0.56 -5.33 14.09
N ASP A 72 0.42 -4.65 13.51
CA ASP A 72 1.79 -5.05 13.24
C ASP A 72 2.77 -4.61 14.34
N GLY A 73 2.28 -3.85 15.33
CA GLY A 73 3.07 -3.30 16.44
C GLY A 73 3.66 -1.91 16.17
N SER A 74 3.49 -1.35 14.97
CA SER A 74 3.98 0.00 14.62
C SER A 74 3.15 1.13 15.22
N GLY A 75 1.86 0.86 15.52
CA GLY A 75 0.90 1.88 15.89
C GLY A 75 0.24 2.56 14.70
N ASP A 76 0.64 2.21 13.47
CA ASP A 76 0.07 2.74 12.24
C ASP A 76 -1.36 2.27 12.04
N ARG A 77 -2.19 3.21 11.57
CA ARG A 77 -3.56 2.94 11.18
C ARG A 77 -3.79 3.39 9.74
N LEU A 78 -4.52 2.57 9.01
CA LEU A 78 -5.06 2.97 7.74
C LEU A 78 -6.29 3.83 7.99
N LEU A 79 -6.20 5.10 7.63
CA LEU A 79 -7.31 6.04 7.64
C LEU A 79 -7.97 6.02 6.26
N VAL A 80 -9.22 5.55 6.23
CA VAL A 80 -10.08 5.61 5.05
C VAL A 80 -11.13 6.68 5.30
N ILE A 81 -11.09 7.76 4.52
CA ILE A 81 -12.05 8.86 4.55
C ILE A 81 -13.00 8.65 3.38
N VAL A 82 -14.29 8.55 3.65
CA VAL A 82 -15.35 8.38 2.66
C VAL A 82 -16.43 9.43 2.87
N PRO A 83 -17.26 9.75 1.84
CA PRO A 83 -18.44 10.57 2.03
C PRO A 83 -19.33 9.99 3.14
N ARG A 84 -19.90 10.86 4.00
CA ARG A 84 -20.74 10.39 5.11
C ARG A 84 -21.93 9.60 4.55
N PRO A 85 -22.17 8.38 5.04
CA PRO A 85 -23.30 7.58 4.57
C PRO A 85 -24.59 8.30 4.99
N GLY A 86 -25.40 8.68 4.01
CA GLY A 86 -26.71 9.31 4.28
C GLY A 86 -27.71 8.40 5.00
N THR A 87 -27.42 7.09 5.14
CA THR A 87 -28.30 6.12 5.79
C THR A 87 -27.58 5.28 6.84
N ALA A 88 -28.30 4.89 7.90
CA ALA A 88 -27.79 4.01 8.96
C ALA A 88 -27.31 2.66 8.39
N ARG A 89 -27.94 2.17 7.32
CA ARG A 89 -27.55 0.94 6.62
C ARG A 89 -26.17 1.04 5.98
N ARG A 90 -25.89 2.12 5.26
CA ARG A 90 -24.58 2.37 4.65
C ARG A 90 -23.49 2.59 5.71
N ARG A 91 -23.85 3.05 6.91
CA ARG A 91 -22.93 3.09 8.07
C ARG A 91 -22.52 1.69 8.50
N THR A 92 -23.45 0.75 8.60
CA THR A 92 -23.13 -0.65 8.93
C THR A 92 -22.25 -1.31 7.87
N VAL A 93 -22.48 -1.02 6.58
CA VAL A 93 -21.60 -1.48 5.48
C VAL A 93 -20.18 -0.96 5.67
N LEU A 94 -20.03 0.32 6.01
CA LEU A 94 -18.71 0.92 6.23
C LEU A 94 -17.96 0.32 7.41
N GLU A 95 -18.65 0.11 8.54
CA GLU A 95 -18.07 -0.53 9.71
C GLU A 95 -17.63 -1.97 9.40
N LEU A 96 -18.45 -2.72 8.68
CA LEU A 96 -18.13 -4.08 8.28
C LEU A 96 -16.95 -4.12 7.30
N LEU A 97 -16.97 -3.26 6.27
CA LEU A 97 -15.89 -3.12 5.31
C LEU A 97 -14.57 -2.80 6.00
N GLY A 98 -14.55 -1.87 6.97
CA GLY A 98 -13.33 -1.55 7.73
C GLY A 98 -12.77 -2.73 8.49
N ARG A 99 -13.64 -3.54 9.09
CA ARG A 99 -13.22 -4.77 9.79
C ARG A 99 -12.64 -5.81 8.84
N GLN A 100 -13.19 -5.94 7.64
CA GLN A 100 -12.73 -6.89 6.63
C GLN A 100 -11.47 -6.43 5.87
N LEU A 101 -11.26 -5.12 5.77
CA LEU A 101 -10.04 -4.54 5.18
C LEU A 101 -8.83 -4.66 6.12
N ALA A 102 -9.03 -4.78 7.44
CA ALA A 102 -7.93 -4.89 8.41
C ALA A 102 -6.91 -5.99 8.11
N PRO A 103 -7.30 -7.26 7.88
CA PRO A 103 -6.33 -8.30 7.50
C PRO A 103 -5.65 -8.01 6.17
N LEU A 104 -6.40 -7.55 5.15
CA LEU A 104 -5.84 -7.28 3.82
C LEU A 104 -4.84 -6.10 3.83
N ALA A 105 -5.16 -5.04 4.59
CA ALA A 105 -4.28 -3.90 4.80
C ALA A 105 -3.02 -4.30 5.57
N ARG A 106 -3.14 -5.21 6.56
CA ARG A 106 -1.99 -5.76 7.26
C ARG A 106 -1.09 -6.56 6.32
N ASP A 107 -1.67 -7.39 5.47
CA ASP A 107 -0.89 -8.17 4.50
C ASP A 107 -0.18 -7.25 3.52
N ALA A 108 -0.87 -6.23 2.99
CA ALA A 108 -0.26 -5.20 2.14
C ALA A 108 0.80 -4.34 2.86
N ALA A 109 0.65 -4.08 4.17
CA ALA A 109 1.67 -3.38 4.97
C ALA A 109 2.92 -4.25 5.20
N ARG A 110 2.74 -5.56 5.27
CA ARG A 110 3.83 -6.54 5.38
C ARG A 110 4.52 -6.79 4.06
N MET A 111 3.84 -6.53 2.94
CA MET A 111 4.44 -6.58 1.62
C MET A 111 5.33 -5.35 1.41
N PRO A 112 6.58 -5.55 0.97
CA PRO A 112 7.44 -4.45 0.60
C PRO A 112 6.80 -3.61 -0.51
N ALA A 113 6.79 -2.28 -0.36
CA ALA A 113 6.48 -1.39 -1.47
C ALA A 113 7.41 -1.72 -2.65
N LEU A 114 6.84 -2.16 -3.78
CA LEU A 114 7.58 -2.20 -5.04
C LEU A 114 7.69 -0.73 -5.45
N PRO A 115 8.85 -0.08 -5.30
CA PRO A 115 8.96 1.26 -5.81
C PRO A 115 8.78 1.19 -7.32
N PHE A 116 8.04 2.13 -7.90
CA PHE A 116 8.11 2.38 -9.34
C PHE A 116 9.53 2.83 -9.70
N LEU A 117 10.41 1.84 -9.91
CA LEU A 117 11.75 2.02 -10.40
C LEU A 117 11.67 2.18 -11.92
N THR A 118 12.43 3.14 -12.44
CA THR A 118 12.65 3.25 -13.88
C THR A 118 13.40 2.01 -14.38
N PRO A 119 13.34 1.65 -15.67
CA PRO A 119 14.03 0.46 -16.19
C PRO A 119 15.51 0.41 -15.83
N ARG A 120 16.17 1.58 -15.79
CA ARG A 120 17.58 1.67 -15.41
C ARG A 120 17.81 1.49 -13.90
N GLU A 121 16.88 1.96 -13.08
CA GLU A 121 16.91 1.73 -11.64
C GLU A 121 16.63 0.26 -11.30
N THR A 122 15.73 -0.41 -12.03
CA THR A 122 15.47 -1.85 -11.90
C THR A 122 16.72 -2.68 -12.19
N GLN A 123 17.41 -2.40 -13.29
CA GLN A 123 18.70 -3.06 -13.60
C GLN A 123 19.74 -2.88 -12.48
N VAL A 124 19.80 -1.68 -11.89
CA VAL A 124 20.71 -1.42 -10.76
C VAL A 124 20.24 -2.16 -9.51
N ALA A 125 18.93 -2.19 -9.23
CA ALA A 125 18.33 -2.88 -8.10
C ALA A 125 18.62 -4.39 -8.11
N GLU A 126 18.44 -5.04 -9.27
CA GLU A 126 18.76 -6.46 -9.46
C GLU A 126 20.23 -6.76 -9.14
N LEU A 127 21.16 -6.00 -9.72
CA LEU A 127 22.59 -6.22 -9.49
C LEU A 127 23.00 -5.90 -8.03
N VAL A 128 22.33 -4.96 -7.38
CA VAL A 128 22.52 -4.70 -5.95
C VAL A 128 22.05 -5.90 -5.13
N ALA A 129 20.91 -6.50 -5.47
CA ALA A 129 20.34 -7.65 -4.79
C ALA A 129 21.18 -8.94 -5.00
N GLU A 130 21.87 -9.05 -6.14
CA GLU A 130 22.90 -10.06 -6.40
C GLU A 130 24.18 -9.85 -5.58
N GLY A 131 24.30 -8.73 -4.86
CA GLY A 131 25.45 -8.43 -4.00
C GLY A 131 26.62 -7.75 -4.72
N LEU A 132 26.45 -7.28 -5.95
CA LEU A 132 27.54 -6.61 -6.67
C LEU A 132 27.84 -5.24 -6.07
N GLY A 133 29.13 -4.88 -6.02
CA GLY A 133 29.61 -3.56 -5.66
C GLY A 133 29.46 -2.54 -6.80
N ASN A 134 29.53 -1.24 -6.47
CA ASN A 134 29.30 -0.17 -7.46
C ASN A 134 30.27 -0.21 -8.66
N GLN A 135 31.50 -0.70 -8.48
CA GLN A 135 32.47 -0.89 -9.58
C GLN A 135 32.06 -2.01 -10.53
N GLN A 136 31.59 -3.13 -9.99
CA GLN A 136 31.14 -4.27 -10.79
C GLN A 136 29.87 -3.92 -11.58
N ILE A 137 28.94 -3.20 -10.94
CA ILE A 137 27.73 -2.68 -11.60
C ILE A 137 28.09 -1.71 -12.73
N ALA A 138 29.07 -0.82 -12.49
CA ALA A 138 29.53 0.14 -13.49
C ALA A 138 30.06 -0.57 -14.76
N VAL A 139 30.88 -1.60 -14.58
CA VAL A 139 31.41 -2.43 -15.66
C VAL A 139 30.27 -3.14 -16.40
N ARG A 140 29.37 -3.80 -15.66
CA ARG A 140 28.29 -4.61 -16.24
C ARG A 140 27.26 -3.79 -17.01
N LEU A 141 27.00 -2.56 -16.56
CA LEU A 141 26.03 -1.66 -17.16
C LEU A 141 26.65 -0.64 -18.14
N GLY A 142 27.98 -0.64 -18.32
CA GLY A 142 28.70 0.28 -19.20
C GLY A 142 28.58 1.75 -18.80
N ILE A 143 28.53 2.05 -17.50
CA ILE A 143 28.38 3.43 -16.97
C ILE A 143 29.43 3.75 -15.92
N THR A 144 29.58 5.03 -15.59
CA THR A 144 30.55 5.44 -14.56
C THR A 144 30.12 5.01 -13.15
N VAL A 145 31.09 4.78 -12.27
CA VAL A 145 30.85 4.49 -10.84
C VAL A 145 30.06 5.61 -10.17
N SER A 146 30.27 6.88 -10.57
CA SER A 146 29.51 8.01 -10.01
C SER A 146 28.02 7.93 -10.40
N THR A 147 27.74 7.51 -11.64
CA THR A 147 26.38 7.30 -12.14
C THR A 147 25.71 6.16 -11.38
N VAL A 148 26.42 5.06 -11.12
CA VAL A 148 25.93 3.96 -10.29
C VAL A 148 25.58 4.43 -8.88
N LYS A 149 26.47 5.19 -8.22
CA LYS A 149 26.20 5.74 -6.88
C LYS A 149 24.90 6.56 -6.84
N LYS A 150 24.66 7.38 -7.87
CA LYS A 150 23.40 8.15 -7.99
C LYS A 150 22.19 7.24 -8.14
N HIS A 151 22.25 6.22 -9.00
CA HIS A 151 21.15 5.27 -9.15
C HIS A 151 20.89 4.47 -7.87
N VAL A 152 21.93 3.95 -7.21
CA VAL A 152 21.80 3.22 -5.94
C VAL A 152 21.16 4.10 -4.88
N SER A 153 21.61 5.35 -4.74
CA SER A 153 21.01 6.28 -3.77
C SER A 153 19.52 6.56 -4.06
N ARG A 154 19.14 6.71 -5.33
CA ARG A 154 17.73 6.87 -5.72
C ARG A 154 16.90 5.61 -5.47
N VAL A 155 17.44 4.44 -5.79
CA VAL A 155 16.78 3.14 -5.55
C VAL A 155 16.54 2.96 -4.05
N LEU A 156 17.56 3.18 -3.23
CA LEU A 156 17.47 3.11 -1.77
C LEU A 156 16.43 4.08 -1.22
N ALA A 157 16.45 5.34 -1.66
CA ALA A 157 15.48 6.35 -1.24
C ALA A 157 14.04 6.00 -1.67
N LYS A 158 13.85 5.52 -2.91
CA LYS A 158 12.54 5.11 -3.42
C LYS A 158 11.99 3.88 -2.70
N SER A 159 12.88 3.02 -2.21
CA SER A 159 12.52 1.77 -1.51
C SER A 159 12.51 1.92 0.01
N ASP A 160 12.59 3.16 0.49
CA ASP A 160 12.66 3.50 1.92
C ASP A 160 13.71 2.67 2.69
N CYS A 161 14.82 2.38 2.03
CA CYS A 161 15.92 1.58 2.57
C CYS A 161 17.13 2.48 2.83
N ASP A 162 17.59 2.48 4.07
CA ASP A 162 18.83 3.13 4.51
C ASP A 162 20.07 2.24 4.30
N SER A 163 19.86 0.93 4.20
CA SER A 163 20.92 -0.07 4.03
C SER A 163 20.79 -0.84 2.72
N ARG A 164 21.92 -0.98 2.01
CA ARG A 164 22.05 -1.83 0.81
C ARG A 164 21.71 -3.29 1.10
N VAL A 165 22.09 -3.79 2.27
CA VAL A 165 21.80 -5.17 2.68
C VAL A 165 20.30 -5.34 2.90
N ARG A 166 19.67 -4.39 3.60
CA ARG A 166 18.22 -4.38 3.82
C ARG A 166 17.47 -4.34 2.49
N PHE A 167 17.91 -3.49 1.57
CA PHE A 167 17.37 -3.41 0.21
C PHE A 167 17.51 -4.73 -0.57
N ALA A 168 18.68 -5.38 -0.52
CA ALA A 168 18.90 -6.64 -1.23
C ALA A 168 17.94 -7.75 -0.74
N LEU A 169 17.74 -7.86 0.57
CA LEU A 169 16.78 -8.80 1.16
C LEU A 169 15.34 -8.49 0.76
N LEU A 170 14.98 -7.20 0.74
CA LEU A 170 13.68 -6.71 0.32
C LEU A 170 13.39 -7.08 -1.13
N TRP A 171 14.32 -6.75 -2.03
CA TRP A 171 14.21 -6.98 -3.46
C TRP A 171 14.07 -8.47 -3.76
N ARG A 172 14.85 -9.33 -3.10
CA ARG A 172 14.80 -10.77 -3.32
C ARG A 172 13.47 -11.38 -2.92
N ARG A 173 12.94 -10.99 -1.76
CA ARG A 173 11.60 -11.40 -1.31
C ARG A 173 10.51 -11.01 -2.32
N LEU A 174 10.64 -9.81 -2.91
CA LEU A 174 9.71 -9.33 -3.94
C LEU A 174 9.83 -10.12 -5.24
N SER A 175 11.05 -10.35 -5.72
CA SER A 175 11.31 -11.14 -6.93
C SER A 175 10.77 -12.56 -6.81
N ASP A 176 10.96 -13.18 -5.65
CA ASP A 176 10.48 -14.55 -5.38
C ASP A 176 8.94 -14.61 -5.38
N SER A 177 8.27 -13.57 -4.86
CA SER A 177 6.80 -13.47 -4.86
C SER A 177 6.18 -13.19 -6.23
N LEU A 178 6.95 -12.74 -7.22
CA LEU A 178 6.50 -12.52 -8.61
C LEU A 178 6.81 -13.71 -9.53
N ALA A 179 7.62 -14.66 -9.05
CA ALA A 179 8.01 -15.85 -9.80
C ALA A 179 7.07 -17.06 -9.58
N ASP A 180 6.20 -16.99 -8.55
CA ASP A 180 5.09 -17.92 -8.28
C ASP A 180 3.77 -17.45 -8.92
#